data_AF-A0A7X3ZAK0-F1
#
_entry.id   AF-A0A7X3ZAK0-F1
#
_cell.length_a   1.000
_cell.length_b   1.000
_cell.length_c   1.000
_cell.angle_alpha   90.00
_cell.angle_beta   90.00
_cell.angle_gamma   90.00
#
_symmetry.space_group_name_H-M   'P 1'
#
loop_
_entity.id
_entity.type
_entity.pdbx_description
1 polymer ?
#
loop_
_entity_poly.entity_id
_entity_poly.type
_entity_poly.pdbx_seq_one_letter_code
_entity_poly.pdbx_strand_id
1 'polypeptide(L)' 'MPPVTTRSNTEPRQSRPVQVAESIKDWVVAEGLKAGDRLPGEADLIVRFGMAKGTIREAMRILEA' A
#
# COMPACT_ATOMS: atom_id res chain seq x y z
N MET A 1 43.32 5.94 9.35
CA MET A 1 42.19 5.10 8.92
C MET A 1 40.97 6.01 8.80
N PRO A 2 40.34 6.17 7.62
CA PRO A 2 39.09 6.93 7.52
C PRO A 2 37.92 6.12 8.10
N PRO A 3 36.92 6.76 8.74
CA PRO A 3 35.73 6.07 9.20
C PRO A 3 34.90 5.60 8.01
N VAL A 4 34.39 4.37 8.09
CA VAL A 4 33.39 3.84 7.16
C VAL A 4 32.15 4.71 7.28
N THR A 5 31.85 5.47 6.23
CA THR A 5 30.57 6.14 6.05
C THR A 5 29.53 5.04 5.79
N THR A 6 28.78 4.66 6.82
CA THR A 6 27.49 3.99 6.61
C THR A 6 26.64 4.98 5.82
N ARG A 7 26.46 4.75 4.51
CA ARG A 7 25.40 5.42 3.77
C ARG A 7 24.09 4.84 4.28
N SER A 8 23.53 5.47 5.31
CA SER A 8 22.15 5.30 5.71
C SER A 8 21.32 5.64 4.48
N ASN A 9 20.89 4.60 3.77
CA ASN A 9 20.06 4.70 2.59
C ASN A 9 18.74 5.37 3.00
N THR A 10 18.64 6.67 2.75
CA THR A 10 17.45 7.49 2.96
C THR A 10 16.42 7.16 1.88
N GLU A 11 15.99 5.92 1.82
CA GLU A 11 14.72 5.60 1.20
C GLU A 11 13.70 5.66 2.33
N PRO A 12 12.65 6.50 2.25
CA PRO A 12 11.58 6.45 3.21
C PRO A 12 11.04 5.02 3.13
N ARG A 13 11.31 4.22 4.17
CA ARG A 13 10.78 2.86 4.28
C ARG A 13 9.28 3.02 4.36
N GLN A 14 8.62 3.03 3.20
CA GLN A 14 7.20 3.31 3.07
C GLN A 14 6.48 2.47 4.11
N SER A 15 5.66 3.12 4.94
CA SER A 15 4.91 2.44 5.99
C SER A 15 4.12 1.29 5.36
N ARG A 16 4.00 0.16 6.07
CA ARG A 16 3.25 -1.02 5.58
C ARG A 16 1.90 -0.67 4.92
N PRO A 17 1.08 0.26 5.46
CA PRO A 17 -0.16 0.67 4.80
C PRO A 17 0.03 1.36 3.45
N VAL A 18 1.10 2.13 3.26
CA VAL A 18 1.41 2.82 2.00
C VAL A 18 1.75 1.79 0.92
N GLN A 19 2.56 0.78 1.25
CA GLN A 19 2.88 -0.30 0.30
C GLN A 19 1.63 -1.08 -0.10
N VAL A 20 0.71 -1.28 0.85
CA VAL A 20 -0.58 -1.93 0.58
C VAL A 20 -1.48 -1.04 -0.29
N ALA A 21 -1.50 0.28 -0.05
CA ALA A 21 -2.23 1.23 -0.89
C ALA A 21 -1.73 1.20 -2.34
N GLU A 22 -0.41 1.25 -2.55
CA GLU A 22 0.18 1.12 -3.90
C GLU A 22 -0.16 -0.23 -4.53
N SER A 23 -0.09 -1.34 -3.77
CA SER A 23 -0.48 -2.66 -4.28
C SER A 23 -1.94 -2.74 -4.68
N ILE A 24 -2.84 -2.10 -3.91
CA ILE A 24 -4.26 -2.00 -4.23
C ILE A 24 -4.45 -1.17 -5.51
N LYS A 25 -3.73 -0.06 -5.65
CA LYS A 25 -3.78 0.81 -6.83
C LYS A 25 -3.33 0.08 -8.09
N ASP A 26 -2.21 -0.63 -8.03
CA ASP A 26 -1.72 -1.44 -9.15
C ASP A 26 -2.72 -2.54 -9.53
N TRP A 27 -3.33 -3.19 -8.53
CA TRP A 27 -4.37 -4.18 -8.75
C TRP A 27 -5.62 -3.57 -9.40
N VAL A 28 -6.07 -2.40 -8.95
CA VAL A 28 -7.21 -1.66 -9.54
C VAL A 28 -6.95 -1.37 -11.02
N VAL A 29 -5.74 -0.90 -11.35
CA VAL A 29 -5.33 -0.65 -12.74
C VAL A 29 -5.29 -1.96 -13.55
N ALA A 30 -4.78 -3.05 -12.95
CA ALA A 30 -4.71 -4.36 -13.61
C ALA A 30 -6.10 -4.96 -13.89
N GLU A 31 -7.08 -4.73 -13.01
CA GLU A 31 -8.49 -5.12 -13.22
C GLU A 31 -9.23 -4.19 -14.20
N GLY A 32 -8.60 -3.08 -14.60
CA GLY A 32 -9.22 -2.09 -15.48
C GLY A 32 -10.35 -1.30 -14.80
N LEU A 33 -10.38 -1.26 -13.46
CA LEU A 33 -11.31 -0.47 -12.68
C LEU A 33 -11.05 1.02 -12.92
N LYS A 34 -12.12 1.77 -13.18
CA LYS A 34 -12.05 3.21 -13.42
C LYS A 34 -12.44 3.99 -12.17
N ALA A 35 -12.07 5.26 -12.15
CA ALA A 35 -12.57 6.19 -11.14
C ALA A 35 -14.12 6.19 -11.15
N GLY A 36 -14.71 5.90 -9.99
CA GLY A 36 -16.15 5.73 -9.84
C GLY A 36 -16.63 4.28 -9.81
N ASP A 37 -15.80 3.31 -10.23
CA ASP A 37 -16.09 1.90 -10.02
C ASP A 37 -15.91 1.54 -8.54
N ARG A 38 -16.75 0.61 -8.06
CA ARG A 38 -16.75 0.20 -6.67
C ARG A 38 -15.57 -0.73 -6.40
N LEU A 39 -14.70 -0.34 -5.47
CA LEU A 39 -13.65 -1.21 -4.92
C LEU A 39 -14.25 -2.43 -4.20
N PRO A 40 -13.54 -3.57 -4.15
CA PRO A 40 -13.92 -4.70 -3.31
C PRO A 40 -14.09 -4.26 -1.85
N GLY A 41 -14.94 -4.97 -1.11
CA GLY A 41 -15.13 -4.69 0.30
C GLY A 41 -13.84 -4.89 1.10
N GLU A 42 -13.77 -4.29 2.29
CA GLU A 42 -12.65 -4.43 3.22
C GLU A 42 -12.30 -5.91 3.49
N ALA A 43 -13.32 -6.77 3.62
CA ALA A 43 -13.15 -8.21 3.81
C ALA A 43 -12.47 -8.89 2.61
N ASP A 44 -12.86 -8.54 1.39
CA ASP A 44 -12.26 -9.09 0.17
C ASP A 44 -10.79 -8.67 0.04
N LEU A 45 -10.49 -7.41 0.36
CA LEU A 45 -9.11 -6.90 0.34
C LEU A 45 -8.24 -7.58 1.40
N ILE A 46 -8.78 -7.84 2.60
CA ILE A 46 -8.08 -8.61 3.64
C ILE A 46 -7.72 -10.01 3.14
N VAL A 47 -8.67 -10.70 2.48
CA VAL A 47 -8.44 -12.05 1.96
C VAL A 47 -7.45 -12.03 0.78
N ARG A 48 -7.59 -11.07 -0.15
CA ARG A 48 -6.73 -10.95 -1.34
C ARG A 48 -5.28 -10.61 -0.99
N PHE A 49 -5.08 -9.65 -0.10
CA PHE A 49 -3.74 -9.16 0.25
C PHE A 49 -3.15 -9.83 1.51
N GLY A 50 -3.94 -10.64 2.23
CA GLY A 50 -3.50 -11.32 3.45
C GLY A 50 -3.12 -10.36 4.59
N MET A 51 -3.66 -9.14 4.57
CA MET A 51 -3.27 -8.07 5.50
C MET A 51 -4.27 -7.90 6.63
N ALA A 52 -3.77 -7.39 7.76
CA ALA A 52 -4.62 -7.06 8.89
C ALA A 52 -5.64 -5.97 8.54
N LYS A 53 -6.82 -6.05 9.14
CA LYS A 53 -7.93 -5.10 8.99
C LYS A 53 -7.49 -3.64 9.11
N GLY A 54 -6.69 -3.32 10.13
CA GLY A 54 -6.19 -1.96 10.35
C GLY A 54 -5.27 -1.46 9.23
N THR A 55 -4.47 -2.35 8.62
CA THR A 55 -3.58 -2.01 7.49
C THR A 55 -4.39 -1.75 6.23
N ILE A 56 -5.40 -2.56 5.94
CA ILE A 56 -6.32 -2.35 4.80
C ILE A 56 -7.07 -1.03 4.96
N ARG A 57 -7.61 -0.73 6.14
CA ARG A 57 -8.31 0.55 6.39
C ARG A 57 -7.43 1.76 6.18
N GLU A 58 -6.20 1.72 6.68
CA GLU A 58 -5.29 2.83 6.52
C GLU A 58 -4.83 2.97 5.07
N ALA A 59 -4.62 1.85 4.36
CA ALA A 59 -4.34 1.86 2.92
C ALA A 59 -5.51 2.48 2.13
N MET A 60 -6.75 2.10 2.44
CA MET A 60 -7.95 2.67 1.81
C MET A 60 -8.08 4.16 2.09
N ARG A 61 -7.81 4.62 3.32
CA ARG A 61 -7.75 6.06 3.63
C ARG A 61 -6.71 6.80 2.79
N ILE A 62 -5.53 6.20 2.61
CA ILE A 62 -4.46 6.79 1.79
C ILE A 62 -4.89 6.90 0.33
N LEU A 63 -5.72 5.97 -0.16
CA LEU A 63 -6.27 6.01 -1.52
C LEU A 63 -7.45 6.99 -1.69
N GLU A 64 -8.20 7.26 -0.62
CA GLU A 64 -9.30 8.22 -0.59
C GLU A 64 -8.84 9.68 -0.42
N ALA A 65 -7.61 9.89 0.09
CA ALA A 65 -7.02 11.20 0.36
C ALA A 65 -6.54 11.91 -0.92
#